data_AF-A0A9R0P1Z5-F1
#
_entry.id   AF-A0A9R0P1Z5-F1
#
_cell.length_a   1.000
_cell.length_b   1.000
_cell.length_c   1.000
_cell.angle_alpha   90.00
_cell.angle_beta   90.00
_cell.angle_gamma   90.00
#
_symmetry.space_group_name_H-M   'P 1'
#
loop_
_entity.id
_entity.type
_entity.pdbx_description
1 polymer ?
#
loop_
_entity_poly.entity_id
_entity_poly.type
_entity_poly.pdbx_seq_one_letter_code
_entity_poly.pdbx_strand_id
1 'polypeptide(L)'
;MRGIVVAVTDVQLCGVDHRGVVCHIEVDPAFRRRGFGTLLLDAAQARGPGYHWSTVRLDQSEDSQDFWTYQDPAEPLHLGEPHYCTHMREANGEMG
;
A
#
# COMPACT_ATOMS: atom_id res chain seq x y z
N MET A 1 21.09 -21.21 -2.30
CA MET A 1 20.80 -19.76 -2.25
C MET A 1 20.12 -19.47 -0.92
N ARG A 2 20.63 -18.53 -0.13
CA ARG A 2 19.90 -18.00 1.02
C ARG A 2 19.29 -16.67 0.58
N GLY A 3 17.98 -16.62 0.46
CA GLY A 3 17.26 -15.36 0.28
C GLY A 3 17.19 -14.61 1.62
N ILE A 4 17.16 -13.29 1.55
CA ILE A 4 16.86 -12.41 2.69
C ILE A 4 15.63 -11.57 2.34
N VAL A 5 14.87 -11.16 3.35
CA VAL A 5 13.78 -10.20 3.18
C VAL A 5 14.41 -8.81 3.07
N VAL A 6 14.09 -8.08 2.00
CA VAL A 6 14.61 -6.73 1.76
C VAL A 6 13.51 -5.67 1.68
N ALA A 7 12.25 -6.09 1.61
CA ALA A 7 11.11 -5.21 1.60
C ALA A 7 9.84 -5.97 2.04
N VAL A 8 8.89 -5.25 2.63
CA VAL A 8 7.58 -5.76 3.05
C VAL A 8 6.49 -4.75 2.74
N THR A 9 5.27 -5.23 2.52
CA THR A 9 4.09 -4.38 2.39
C THR A 9 2.93 -4.96 3.18
N ASP A 10 2.24 -4.09 3.88
CA ASP A 10 1.02 -4.41 4.61
C ASP A 10 -0.18 -3.82 3.87
N VAL A 11 -1.21 -4.65 3.67
CA VAL A 11 -2.45 -4.26 3.00
C VAL A 11 -3.65 -4.72 3.82
N GLN A 12 -4.71 -3.92 3.79
CA GLN A 12 -6.04 -4.34 4.22
C GLN A 12 -6.95 -4.44 3.01
N LEU A 13 -7.70 -5.54 2.93
CA LEU A 13 -8.61 -5.82 1.81
C LEU A 13 -10.01 -6.12 2.32
N CYS A 14 -11.02 -5.55 1.67
CA CYS A 14 -12.41 -5.98 1.79
C CYS A 14 -12.83 -6.68 0.50
N GLY A 15 -13.11 -7.99 0.60
CA GLY A 15 -13.63 -8.77 -0.52
C GLY A 15 -15.09 -8.48 -0.88
N VAL A 16 -15.86 -7.84 0.00
CA VAL A 16 -17.28 -7.55 -0.22
C VAL A 16 -17.46 -6.22 -0.97
N ASP A 17 -16.79 -5.17 -0.52
CA ASP A 17 -16.89 -3.82 -1.10
C ASP A 17 -15.79 -3.51 -2.13
N HIS A 18 -14.91 -4.48 -2.41
CA HIS A 18 -13.74 -4.34 -3.29
C HIS A 18 -12.90 -3.11 -2.96
N ARG A 19 -12.49 -3.01 -1.68
CA ARG A 19 -11.62 -1.95 -1.17
C ARG A 19 -10.25 -2.51 -0.85
N GLY A 20 -9.21 -1.80 -1.27
CA GLY A 20 -7.83 -2.10 -0.89
C GLY A 20 -7.17 -0.87 -0.28
N VAL A 21 -6.48 -1.07 0.85
CA VAL A 21 -5.69 -0.01 1.49
C VAL A 21 -4.27 -0.50 1.66
N VAL A 22 -3.32 0.24 1.08
CA VAL A 22 -1.89 0.06 1.33
C VAL A 22 -1.55 0.78 2.64
N CYS A 23 -1.28 0.00 3.67
CA CYS A 23 -1.02 0.50 5.02
C CYS A 23 0.45 0.84 5.22
N HIS A 24 1.35 0.04 4.65
CA HIS A 24 2.78 0.23 4.82
C HIS A 24 3.53 -0.35 3.63
N ILE A 25 4.62 0.32 3.24
CA ILE A 25 5.64 -0.20 2.33
C ILE A 25 6.98 0.15 2.97
N GLU A 26 7.75 -0.88 3.30
CA GLU A 26 9.08 -0.73 3.88
C GLU A 26 10.10 -1.42 2.99
N VAL A 27 11.20 -0.71 2.74
CA VAL A 27 12.37 -1.26 2.04
C VAL A 27 13.57 -1.04 2.93
N ASP A 28 14.33 -2.11 3.15
CA ASP A 28 15.60 -2.07 3.86
C ASP A 28 16.48 -0.95 3.27
N PRO A 29 17.02 -0.04 4.09
CA PRO A 29 17.83 1.08 3.64
C PRO A 29 18.94 0.71 2.64
N ALA A 30 19.59 -0.45 2.80
CA ALA A 30 20.65 -0.92 1.91
C ALA A 30 20.15 -1.29 0.50
N PHE A 31 18.84 -1.47 0.35
CA PHE A 31 18.16 -1.91 -0.87
C PHE A 31 17.21 -0.85 -1.45
N ARG A 32 17.15 0.35 -0.88
CA ARG A 32 16.39 1.48 -1.43
C ARG A 32 16.87 1.88 -2.83
N ARG A 33 16.00 2.55 -3.59
CA ARG A 33 16.24 3.00 -4.98
C ARG A 33 16.55 1.86 -5.97
N ARG A 34 16.05 0.66 -5.70
CA ARG A 34 16.15 -0.53 -6.58
C ARG A 34 14.79 -1.01 -7.12
N GLY A 35 13.73 -0.22 -6.93
CA GLY A 35 12.39 -0.52 -7.43
C GLY A 35 11.55 -1.45 -6.55
N PHE A 36 12.04 -1.91 -5.39
CA PHE A 36 11.28 -2.84 -4.53
C PHE A 36 9.97 -2.27 -3.99
N GLY A 37 9.91 -0.96 -3.69
CA GLY A 37 8.66 -0.32 -3.27
C GLY A 37 7.58 -0.37 -4.34
N THR A 38 7.94 0.00 -5.58
CA THR A 38 7.03 -0.07 -6.75
C THR A 38 6.61 -1.50 -7.03
N LEU A 39 7.56 -2.45 -7.01
CA LEU A 39 7.25 -3.87 -7.17
C LEU A 39 6.20 -4.36 -6.15
N LEU A 40 6.32 -3.94 -4.89
CA LEU A 40 5.37 -4.33 -3.85
C LEU A 40 4.00 -3.64 -4.01
N LEU A 41 3.98 -2.38 -4.45
CA LEU A 41 2.74 -1.67 -4.76
C LEU A 41 1.99 -2.36 -5.91
N ASP A 42 2.68 -2.68 -6.99
CA ASP A 42 2.11 -3.40 -8.13
C ASP A 42 1.58 -4.78 -7.71
N ALA A 43 2.37 -5.51 -6.90
CA ALA A 43 1.97 -6.81 -6.38
C ALA A 43 0.79 -6.72 -5.40
N ALA A 44 0.62 -5.62 -4.68
CA ALA A 44 -0.55 -5.37 -3.85
C ALA A 44 -1.78 -5.19 -4.75
N GLN A 45 -1.71 -4.28 -5.73
CA GLN A 45 -2.83 -3.99 -6.63
C GLN A 45 -3.26 -5.19 -7.47
N ALA A 46 -2.30 -5.98 -7.97
CA ALA A 46 -2.57 -7.19 -8.73
C ALA A 46 -3.37 -8.26 -7.95
N ARG A 47 -3.41 -8.19 -6.61
CA ARG A 47 -4.25 -9.09 -5.78
C ARG A 47 -5.72 -8.69 -5.73
N GLY A 48 -6.05 -7.45 -6.12
CA GLY A 48 -7.42 -6.96 -6.21
C GLY A 48 -7.65 -6.18 -7.50
N PRO A 49 -7.68 -6.85 -8.67
CA PRO A 49 -8.06 -6.19 -9.93
C PRO A 49 -9.45 -5.56 -9.82
N GLY A 50 -9.59 -4.30 -10.23
CA GLY A 50 -10.84 -3.54 -10.12
C GLY A 50 -11.23 -3.11 -8.70
N TYR A 51 -10.35 -3.29 -7.70
CA TYR A 51 -10.57 -2.72 -6.37
C TYR A 51 -10.31 -1.21 -6.39
N HIS A 52 -11.01 -0.50 -5.52
CA HIS A 52 -10.68 0.90 -5.27
C HIS A 52 -9.55 0.96 -4.24
N TRP A 53 -8.38 1.40 -4.70
CA TRP A 53 -7.17 1.44 -3.87
C TRP A 53 -6.95 2.81 -3.24
N SER A 54 -6.48 2.80 -1.99
CA SER A 54 -6.04 3.99 -1.28
C SER A 54 -4.82 3.69 -0.39
N THR A 55 -4.18 4.71 0.15
CA THR A 55 -3.12 4.56 1.15
C THR A 55 -3.57 5.14 2.48
N VAL A 56 -2.95 4.73 3.58
CA VAL A 56 -3.01 5.50 4.82
C VAL A 56 -2.29 6.85 4.67
N ARG A 57 -2.31 7.68 5.73
CA ARG A 57 -1.55 8.93 5.76
C ARG A 57 -0.08 8.65 5.46
N LEU A 58 0.44 9.33 4.45
CA LEU A 58 1.82 9.19 4.03
C LEU A 58 2.75 9.87 5.04
N ASP A 59 3.91 9.27 5.23
CA ASP A 59 5.02 9.92 5.91
C ASP A 59 5.47 11.16 5.11
N GLN A 60 5.91 12.20 5.83
CA GLN A 60 6.29 13.49 5.24
C GLN A 60 7.79 13.61 4.93
N SER A 61 8.57 12.53 5.02
CA SER A 61 9.97 12.56 4.57
C SER A 61 10.06 12.78 3.06
N GLU A 62 11.18 13.37 2.65
CA GLU A 62 11.53 13.56 1.23
C GLU A 62 11.54 12.21 0.49
N ASP A 63 12.12 11.15 1.09
CA ASP A 63 12.12 9.79 0.53
C ASP A 63 10.69 9.27 0.24
N SER A 64 9.74 9.51 1.15
CA SER A 64 8.34 9.13 0.99
C SER A 64 7.67 9.95 -0.12
N GLN A 65 7.82 11.28 -0.09
CA GLN A 65 7.24 12.17 -1.09
C GLN A 65 7.76 11.87 -2.50
N ASP A 66 9.08 11.67 -2.65
CA ASP A 66 9.71 11.27 -3.90
C ASP A 66 9.15 9.94 -4.38
N PHE A 67 9.10 8.93 -3.52
CA PHE A 67 8.55 7.63 -3.87
C PHE A 67 7.15 7.75 -4.47
N TRP A 68 6.22 8.42 -3.77
CA TRP A 68 4.84 8.56 -4.23
C TRP A 68 4.67 9.44 -5.47
N THR A 69 5.52 10.45 -5.65
CA THR A 69 5.50 11.34 -6.83
C THR A 69 5.79 10.59 -8.12
N TYR A 70 6.64 9.55 -8.06
CA TYR A 70 7.04 8.76 -9.23
C TYR A 70 6.22 7.47 -9.45
N GLN A 71 5.17 7.22 -8.65
CA GLN A 71 4.34 6.04 -8.89
C GLN A 71 3.36 6.30 -10.05
N ASP A 72 3.29 5.33 -10.96
CA ASP A 72 2.30 5.25 -12.04
C ASP A 72 1.60 3.88 -11.97
N PRO A 73 0.75 3.66 -10.95
CA PRO A 73 0.14 2.36 -10.69
C PRO A 73 -0.88 2.00 -11.77
N ALA A 74 -1.00 0.70 -12.05
CA ALA A 74 -1.96 0.19 -13.04
C ALA A 74 -3.43 0.42 -12.62
N GLU A 75 -3.72 0.39 -11.33
CA GLU A 75 -5.04 0.71 -10.77
C GLU A 75 -5.00 2.11 -10.13
N PRO A 76 -6.07 2.93 -10.28
CA PRO A 76 -6.14 4.22 -9.63
C PRO A 76 -5.91 4.12 -8.11
N LEU A 77 -5.00 4.97 -7.61
CA LEU A 77 -4.58 4.97 -6.22
C LEU A 77 -4.85 6.33 -5.57
N HIS A 78 -5.68 6.35 -4.53
CA HIS A 78 -5.91 7.55 -3.72
C HIS A 78 -4.87 7.66 -2.61
N LEU A 79 -4.10 8.75 -2.60
CA LEU A 79 -3.01 8.94 -1.65
C LEU A 79 -3.44 9.71 -0.40
N GLY A 80 -2.89 9.30 0.74
CA GLY A 80 -2.91 10.05 2.00
C GLY A 80 -4.18 9.94 2.83
N GLU A 81 -5.24 9.31 2.32
CA GLU A 81 -6.50 9.09 3.03
C GLU A 81 -7.02 7.67 2.81
N PRO A 82 -7.19 6.85 3.87
CA PRO A 82 -7.67 5.49 3.71
C PRO A 82 -9.18 5.46 3.47
N HIS A 83 -9.58 4.85 2.35
CA HIS A 83 -10.98 4.67 1.99
C HIS A 83 -11.55 3.36 2.55
N TYR A 84 -11.64 3.27 3.88
CA TYR A 84 -12.24 2.12 4.56
C TYR A 84 -13.75 2.04 4.35
N CYS A 85 -14.26 0.85 4.01
CA CYS A 85 -15.68 0.54 4.10
C CYS A 85 -16.08 0.19 5.55
N THR A 86 -17.39 0.06 5.79
CA THR A 86 -17.95 -0.31 7.10
C THR A 86 -17.33 -1.57 7.69
N HIS A 87 -17.17 -2.63 6.90
CA HIS A 87 -16.55 -3.89 7.35
C HIS A 87 -15.10 -3.72 7.82
N MET A 88 -14.33 -2.88 7.12
CA MET A 88 -12.95 -2.60 7.50
C MET A 88 -12.89 -1.76 8.77
N ARG A 89 -13.79 -0.77 8.91
CA ARG A 89 -13.90 0.03 10.14
C ARG A 89 -14.28 -0.83 11.35
N GLU A 90 -15.19 -1.78 11.19
CA GLU A 90 -15.51 -2.77 12.23
C GLU A 90 -14.29 -3.62 12.59
N ALA A 91 -13.59 -4.15 11.59
CA ALA A 91 -12.37 -4.93 11.80
C ALA A 91 -11.25 -4.13 12.48
N ASN A 92 -11.18 -2.82 12.21
CA ASN A 92 -10.25 -1.89 12.87
C ASN A 92 -10.70 -1.46 14.27
N GLY A 93 -11.92 -1.82 14.71
CA GLY A 93 -12.48 -1.40 16.00
C GLY A 93 -12.90 0.07 16.04
N GLU A 94 -13.17 0.68 14.89
CA GLU A 94 -13.59 2.09 14.77
C GLU A 94 -15.10 2.29 14.95
N MET A 95 -15.87 1.20 14.99
CA MET A 95 -17.30 1.21 15.29
C MET A 95 -17.55 0.49 16.61
N GLY A 96 -17.75 1.27 17.67
CA GLY A 96 -18.17 0.84 19.00
C GLY A 96 -19.47 1.52 19.42
#